data_AF-A0A952FD86-F1
#
_entry.id   AF-A0A952FD86-F1
#
_cell.length_a   1.000
_cell.length_b   1.000
_cell.length_c   1.000
_cell.angle_alpha   90.00
_cell.angle_beta   90.00
_cell.angle_gamma   90.00
#
_symmetry.space_group_name_H-M   'P 1'
#
loop_
_entity.id
_entity.type
_entity.pdbx_description
1 polymer ?
#
loop_
_entity_poly.entity_id
_entity_poly.type
_entity_poly.pdbx_seq_one_letter_code
_entity_poly.pdbx_strand_id
1 'polypeptide(L)'
;MTKHILHPDLAEQVTTAFVHATAARWSFPRVQVQDREPLVLVSVDTQPGDADAIEPPLRKSITQALNKVIPEHPDHKFGLWMVVFLNEGKMYETLHPSEFHE
;
A
#
# COMPACT_ATOMS: atom_id res chain seq x y z
N MET A 1 13.93 -19.24 13.00
CA MET A 1 12.59 -18.63 13.16
C MET A 1 12.79 -17.14 13.39
N THR A 2 12.91 -16.36 12.32
CA THR A 2 12.98 -14.90 12.39
C THR A 2 11.57 -14.41 12.69
N LYS A 3 11.34 -14.01 13.95
CA LYS A 3 10.14 -13.28 14.34
C LYS A 3 10.20 -11.97 13.56
N HIS A 4 9.44 -11.82 12.48
CA HIS A 4 9.23 -10.52 11.87
C HIS A 4 8.48 -9.70 12.92
N ILE A 5 9.22 -8.94 13.72
CA ILE A 5 8.63 -7.97 14.64
C ILE A 5 8.20 -6.82 13.74
N LEU A 6 6.96 -6.88 13.25
CA LEU A 6 6.35 -5.75 12.59
C LEU A 6 6.26 -4.65 13.66
N HIS A 7 6.90 -3.51 13.38
CA HIS A 7 6.94 -2.39 14.32
C HIS A 7 5.50 -1.98 14.68
N PRO A 8 5.19 -1.68 15.96
CA PRO A 8 3.84 -1.26 16.36
C PRO A 8 3.34 -0.02 15.58
N ASP A 9 4.27 0.76 15.03
CA ASP A 9 3.98 1.99 14.29
C ASP A 9 3.93 1.78 12.76
N LEU A 10 4.07 0.55 12.26
CA LEU A 10 4.12 0.28 10.81
C LEU A 10 2.85 0.75 10.09
N ALA A 11 1.68 0.56 10.71
CA ALA A 11 0.41 1.01 10.14
C ALA A 11 0.35 2.54 9.97
N GLU A 12 0.90 3.29 10.94
CA GLU A 12 0.98 4.76 10.90
C GLU A 12 1.98 5.24 9.85
N GLN A 13 3.14 4.60 9.75
CA GLN A 13 4.15 4.90 8.73
C GLN A 13 3.62 4.66 7.31
N VAL A 14 2.95 3.52 7.10
CA VAL A 14 2.31 3.18 5.82
C VAL A 14 1.21 4.19 5.47
N THR A 15 0.37 4.54 6.46
CA THR A 15 -0.68 5.56 6.28
C THR A 15 -0.07 6.89 5.83
N THR A 16 0.96 7.36 6.55
CA THR A 16 1.64 8.63 6.25
C THR A 16 2.30 8.63 4.88
N ALA A 17 3.03 7.55 4.54
CA ALA A 17 3.69 7.40 3.25
C ALA A 17 2.69 7.40 2.10
N PHE A 18 1.57 6.69 2.26
CA PHE A 18 0.51 6.64 1.26
C PHE A 18 -0.17 8.01 1.05
N VAL A 19 -0.54 8.69 2.14
CA VAL A 19 -1.17 10.01 2.09
C VAL A 19 -0.22 11.02 1.42
N HIS A 20 1.06 10.99 1.73
CA HIS A 20 2.05 11.86 1.09
C HIS A 20 2.22 11.53 -0.41
N ALA A 21 2.34 10.24 -0.76
CA ALA A 21 2.53 9.80 -2.15
C ALA A 21 1.34 10.16 -3.07
N THR A 22 0.15 10.28 -2.48
CA THR A 22 -1.10 10.63 -3.16
C THR A 22 -1.46 12.11 -3.05
N ALA A 23 -0.58 12.94 -2.49
CA ALA A 23 -0.85 14.36 -2.20
C ALA A 23 -2.17 14.56 -1.44
N ALA A 24 -2.44 13.67 -0.47
CA ALA A 24 -3.64 13.61 0.35
C ALA A 24 -4.97 13.42 -0.41
N ARG A 25 -4.94 13.02 -1.69
CA ARG A 25 -6.16 12.70 -2.46
C ARG A 25 -7.06 11.71 -1.72
N TRP A 26 -6.46 10.73 -1.05
CA TRP A 26 -7.15 9.84 -0.11
C TRP A 26 -6.50 9.95 1.27
N SER A 27 -7.07 10.80 2.12
CA SER A 27 -6.46 11.16 3.41
C SER A 27 -6.66 10.11 4.51
N PHE A 28 -7.55 9.14 4.31
CA PHE A 28 -7.94 8.17 5.34
C PHE A 28 -7.89 6.72 4.82
N PRO A 29 -6.73 6.23 4.37
CA PRO A 29 -6.61 4.82 3.99
C PRO A 29 -6.80 3.92 5.23
N ARG A 30 -7.43 2.77 5.04
CA ARG A 30 -7.47 1.72 6.07
C ARG A 30 -6.25 0.83 5.90
N VAL A 31 -5.38 0.78 6.89
CA VAL A 31 -4.19 -0.10 6.89
C VAL A 31 -4.42 -1.28 7.82
N GLN A 32 -4.26 -2.49 7.29
CA GLN A 32 -4.30 -3.74 8.06
C GLN A 32 -2.96 -4.45 7.92
N VAL A 33 -2.39 -4.86 9.05
CA VAL A 33 -1.13 -5.60 9.10
C VAL A 33 -1.47 -7.02 9.54
N GLN A 34 -1.14 -8.01 8.71
CA GLN A 34 -1.32 -9.41 9.04
C GLN A 34 0.01 -9.98 9.56
N ASP A 35 -0.04 -10.70 10.68
CA ASP A 35 1.18 -11.24 11.32
C ASP A 35 1.55 -12.65 10.81
N ARG A 36 0.57 -13.39 10.27
CA ARG A 36 0.76 -14.79 9.83
C ARG A 36 1.48 -14.89 8.49
N GLU A 37 1.14 -13.96 7.62
CA GLU A 37 1.84 -13.61 6.39
C GLU A 37 2.07 -12.11 6.56
N PRO A 38 3.32 -11.59 6.54
CA PRO A 38 3.64 -10.19 6.84
C PRO A 38 3.16 -9.26 5.71
N LEU A 39 1.87 -9.32 5.43
CA LEU A 39 1.14 -8.65 4.39
C LEU A 39 0.53 -7.37 4.99
N VAL A 40 0.86 -6.25 4.36
CA VAL A 40 0.21 -4.97 4.63
C VAL A 40 -0.86 -4.72 3.58
N LEU A 41 -2.11 -4.67 4.00
CA LEU A 41 -3.24 -4.33 3.14
C LEU A 41 -3.65 -2.87 3.37
N VAL A 42 -3.59 -2.07 2.31
CA VAL A 42 -4.07 -0.68 2.30
C VAL A 42 -5.37 -0.64 1.50
N SER A 43 -6.48 -0.31 2.13
CA SER A 43 -7.79 -0.18 1.46
C SER A 43 -8.22 1.28 1.41
N VAL A 44 -8.71 1.70 0.26
CA VAL A 44 -9.05 3.10 0.00
C VAL A 44 -10.41 3.18 -0.66
N ASP A 45 -11.31 3.96 -0.09
CA ASP A 45 -12.56 4.31 -0.75
C ASP A 45 -12.29 5.36 -1.84
N THR A 46 -12.61 5.02 -3.08
CA THR A 46 -12.44 5.83 -4.29
C THR A 46 -13.77 5.94 -5.02
N GLN A 47 -14.01 7.04 -5.74
CA GLN A 47 -15.12 7.07 -6.68
C GLN A 47 -14.73 6.35 -7.98
N PRO A 48 -15.68 5.82 -8.77
CA PRO A 48 -15.38 5.12 -10.02
C PRO A 48 -14.60 6.01 -11.02
N GLY A 49 -14.92 7.31 -11.06
CA GLY A 49 -14.20 8.26 -11.90
C GLY A 49 -12.77 8.58 -11.44
N ASP A 50 -12.44 8.31 -10.17
CA ASP A 50 -11.10 8.51 -9.62
C ASP A 50 -10.21 7.28 -9.82
N ALA A 51 -10.80 6.11 -10.10
CA ALA A 51 -10.05 4.89 -10.41
C ALA A 51 -9.31 5.00 -11.75
N ASP A 52 -9.92 5.65 -12.75
CA ASP A 52 -9.27 5.99 -14.02
C ASP A 52 -8.10 6.99 -13.83
N ALA A 53 -8.10 7.73 -12.72
CA ALA A 53 -7.08 8.71 -12.37
C ALA A 53 -5.88 8.11 -11.60
N ILE A 54 -5.80 6.78 -11.46
CA ILE A 54 -4.62 6.07 -10.94
C ILE A 54 -3.61 5.88 -12.07
N GLU A 55 -3.13 7.01 -12.60
CA GLU A 55 -2.18 7.06 -13.71
C GLU A 55 -0.81 6.46 -13.32
N PRO A 56 -0.02 5.96 -14.29
CA PRO A 56 1.29 5.34 -14.02
C PRO A 56 2.22 6.15 -13.11
N PRO A 57 2.31 7.50 -13.19
CA PRO A 57 3.13 8.28 -12.25
C PRO A 57 2.67 8.18 -10.79
N LEU A 58 1.35 8.18 -10.55
CA LEU A 58 0.78 8.03 -9.22
C LEU A 58 1.03 6.63 -8.67
N ARG A 59 0.86 5.59 -9.52
CA ARG A 59 1.20 4.21 -9.16
C ARG A 59 2.67 4.08 -8.74
N LYS A 60 3.59 4.62 -9.56
CA LYS A 60 5.04 4.63 -9.27
C LYS A 60 5.34 5.35 -7.95
N SER A 61 4.72 6.50 -7.71
CA SER A 61 4.87 7.27 -6.46
C SER A 61 4.46 6.45 -5.24
N ILE A 62 3.27 5.82 -5.28
CA ILE A 62 2.76 4.96 -4.21
C ILE A 62 3.70 3.77 -3.98
N THR A 63 4.05 3.03 -5.03
CA THR A 63 4.93 1.85 -4.94
C THR A 63 6.28 2.21 -4.31
N GLN A 64 6.91 3.30 -4.76
CA GLN A 64 8.19 3.74 -4.21
C GLN A 64 8.09 4.20 -2.76
N ALA A 65 6.99 4.82 -2.36
CA ALA A 65 6.78 5.25 -0.98
C ALA A 65 6.58 4.04 -0.04
N LEU A 66 5.76 3.07 -0.45
CA LEU A 66 5.47 1.88 0.34
C LEU A 66 6.68 0.94 0.46
N ASN A 67 7.44 0.75 -0.61
CA ASN A 67 8.67 -0.06 -0.59
C ASN A 67 9.77 0.51 0.35
N LYS A 68 9.70 1.81 0.72
CA LYS A 68 10.65 2.43 1.65
C LYS A 68 10.29 2.21 3.12
N VAL A 69 9.01 2.07 3.44
CA VAL A 69 8.52 1.98 4.82
C VAL A 69 8.19 0.54 5.22
N ILE A 70 7.83 -0.32 4.26
CA ILE A 70 7.53 -1.72 4.51
C ILE A 70 8.83 -2.52 4.42
N PRO A 71 9.19 -3.27 5.49
CA PRO A 71 10.43 -4.03 5.48
C PRO A 71 10.42 -5.14 4.43
N GLU A 72 11.58 -5.47 3.90
CA GLU A 72 11.75 -6.58 2.97
C GLU A 72 11.38 -7.91 3.65
N HIS A 73 10.81 -8.82 2.87
CA HIS A 73 10.52 -10.19 3.30
C HIS A 73 11.60 -11.13 2.75
N PRO A 74 12.01 -12.19 3.47
CA PRO A 74 13.01 -13.15 2.99
C PRO A 74 12.69 -13.73 1.60
N ASP A 75 11.40 -13.93 1.32
CA ASP A 75 10.91 -14.45 0.04
C ASP A 75 10.42 -13.36 -0.93
N HIS A 76 10.30 -12.10 -0.47
CA HIS A 76 9.83 -10.97 -1.27
C HIS A 76 10.67 -9.72 -1.02
N LYS A 77 11.53 -9.39 -1.98
CA LYS A 77 12.50 -8.28 -1.93
C LYS A 77 11.91 -6.91 -1.56
N PHE A 78 10.61 -6.69 -1.79
CA PHE A 78 9.92 -5.42 -1.53
C PHE A 78 8.89 -5.49 -0.41
N GLY A 79 8.98 -6.54 0.41
CA GLY A 79 7.96 -6.88 1.39
C GLY A 79 6.70 -7.46 0.73
N LEU A 80 5.69 -7.70 1.55
CA LEU A 80 4.37 -8.14 1.12
C LEU A 80 3.38 -7.02 1.42
N TRP A 81 2.85 -6.39 0.37
CA TRP A 81 1.78 -5.41 0.53
C TRP A 81 0.88 -5.33 -0.70
N MET A 82 -0.30 -4.76 -0.51
CA MET A 82 -1.25 -4.51 -1.58
C MET A 82 -2.06 -3.26 -1.25
N VAL A 83 -2.24 -2.38 -2.24
CA VAL A 83 -3.22 -1.30 -2.16
C VAL A 83 -4.45 -1.72 -2.95
N VAL A 84 -5.64 -1.54 -2.38
CA VAL A 84 -6.92 -1.88 -3.00
C VAL A 84 -7.79 -0.63 -3.02
N PHE A 85 -8.22 -0.26 -4.21
CA PHE A 85 -9.13 0.86 -4.45
C PHE A 85 -10.56 0.32 -4.57
N LEU A 86 -11.42 0.76 -3.67
CA LEU A 86 -12.78 0.26 -3.48
C LEU A 86 -13.81 1.37 -3.74
N ASN A 87 -14.98 1.03 -4.29
CA ASN A 87 -16.16 1.89 -4.19
C ASN A 87 -17.36 1.02 -3.78
N GLU A 88 -18.07 1.40 -2.73
CA GLU A 88 -19.22 0.63 -2.21
C GLU A 88 -18.88 -0.86 -1.98
N GLY A 89 -17.64 -1.15 -1.56
CA GLY A 89 -17.15 -2.50 -1.33
C GLY A 89 -16.77 -3.30 -2.59
N LYS A 90 -16.91 -2.72 -3.80
CA LYS A 90 -16.41 -3.31 -5.04
C LYS A 90 -14.98 -2.86 -5.31
N MET A 91 -14.12 -3.78 -5.72
CA MET A 91 -12.74 -3.49 -6.10
C MET A 91 -12.67 -2.99 -7.55
N TYR A 92 -11.93 -1.90 -7.75
CA TYR A 92 -11.72 -1.28 -9.06
C TYR A 92 -10.29 -1.42 -9.55
N GLU A 93 -9.31 -1.28 -8.66
CA GLU A 93 -7.89 -1.36 -9.00
C GLU A 93 -7.08 -1.86 -7.81
N THR A 94 -5.94 -2.47 -8.11
CA THR A 94 -4.96 -2.94 -7.13
C THR A 94 -3.56 -2.47 -7.50
N LEU A 95 -2.74 -2.20 -6.48
CA LEU A 95 -1.31 -1.99 -6.65
C LEU A 95 -0.52 -2.99 -5.84
N HIS A 96 0.55 -3.49 -6.45
CA HIS A 96 1.46 -4.45 -5.85
C HIS A 96 2.90 -3.91 -5.79
N PRO A 97 3.73 -4.42 -4.86
CA PRO A 97 5.14 -4.06 -4.72
C PRO A 97 5.95 -4.19 -5.99
N SER A 98 5.51 -5.08 -6.90
CA SER A 98 6.25 -5.47 -8.07
C SER A 98 5.87 -4.74 -9.37
N GLU A 99 5.09 -3.66 -9.32
CA GLU A 99 4.67 -2.98 -10.55
C GLU A 99 5.75 -2.07 -11.16
N PHE A 100 6.64 -1.50 -10.35
CA PHE A 100 7.65 -0.55 -10.81
C PHE A 100 9.00 -0.89 -10.16
N HIS A 101 9.80 -1.69 -10.88
CA HIS A 101 11.18 -2.00 -10.52
C HIS A 101 12.10 -1.25 -11.46
N GLU A 102 12.95 -0.39 -10.90
CA GLU A 102 14.17 0.09 -11.54
C GLU A 102 15.36 -0.43 -10.74
#